data_AF-A0A918JMA3-F1
#
_entry.id   AF-A0A918JMA3-F1
#
_cell.length_a   1.000
_cell.length_b   1.000
_cell.length_c   1.000
_cell.angle_alpha   90.00
_cell.angle_beta   90.00
_cell.angle_gamma   90.00
#
_symmetry.space_group_name_H-M   'P 1'
#
loop_
_entity.id
_entity.type
_entity.pdbx_description
1 polymer ?
#
loop_
_entity_poly.entity_id
_entity_poly.type
_entity_poly.pdbx_seq_one_letter_code
_entity_poly.pdbx_strand_id
1 'polypeptide(L)'
;MTLPALYQVPASHVKTPIFKTRLPVFRIEIRRAANLAIAERPVFGCQLTLSSRWPVQTEFILTPGHTLGWLDHNRLDHLRVKAHAAEKCLSLPPLSSLLHADDGCLQARIPLGVYLLSDDISLMKQQGVALLRPL
;
A
#
# COMPACT_ATOMS: atom_id res chain seq x y z
N MET A 1 -22.61 1.23 31.98
CA MET A 1 -22.11 1.74 30.70
C MET A 1 -20.82 1.02 30.39
N THR A 2 -20.86 0.06 29.46
CA THR A 2 -19.75 -0.85 29.14
C THR A 2 -19.44 -0.69 27.65
N LEU A 3 -18.20 -0.29 27.33
CA LEU A 3 -17.72 -0.10 25.96
C LEU A 3 -17.80 -1.43 25.18
N PRO A 4 -18.17 -1.43 23.88
CA PRO A 4 -18.20 -2.65 23.10
C PRO A 4 -16.77 -3.13 22.79
N ALA A 5 -16.57 -4.43 22.93
CA ALA A 5 -15.30 -5.12 22.72
C ALA A 5 -14.73 -4.82 21.33
N LEU A 6 -13.47 -4.39 21.31
CA LEU A 6 -12.65 -4.30 20.11
C LEU A 6 -12.62 -5.68 19.45
N TYR A 7 -13.26 -5.80 18.30
CA TYR A 7 -13.17 -6.98 17.44
C TYR A 7 -11.72 -7.10 16.96
N GLN A 8 -10.92 -7.88 17.67
CA GLN A 8 -9.59 -8.27 17.23
C GLN A 8 -9.76 -9.20 16.04
N VAL A 9 -9.46 -8.69 14.84
CA VAL A 9 -9.33 -9.53 13.66
C VAL A 9 -8.19 -10.52 13.93
N PRO A 10 -8.43 -11.84 13.90
CA PRO A 10 -7.39 -12.83 14.16
C PRO A 10 -6.32 -12.72 13.07
N ALA A 11 -5.06 -12.71 13.50
CA ALA A 11 -3.86 -12.58 12.65
C ALA A 11 -3.67 -13.73 11.64
N SER A 12 -4.63 -14.65 11.53
CA SER A 12 -4.58 -15.87 10.70
C SER A 12 -5.03 -15.68 9.25
N HIS A 13 -5.56 -14.52 8.85
CA HIS A 13 -6.00 -14.27 7.47
C HIS A 13 -5.00 -13.48 6.62
N VAL A 14 -3.87 -13.07 7.19
CA VAL A 14 -2.77 -12.55 6.38
C VAL A 14 -1.98 -13.76 5.90
N LYS A 15 -2.28 -14.26 4.69
CA LYS A 15 -1.27 -15.02 3.95
C LYS A 15 -0.11 -14.07 3.73
N THR A 16 0.85 -14.08 4.66
CA THR A 16 2.10 -13.33 4.48
C THR A 16 2.68 -13.82 3.16
N PRO A 17 2.83 -12.98 2.13
CA PRO A 17 3.54 -13.40 0.94
C PRO A 17 4.92 -13.87 1.40
N ILE A 18 5.21 -15.15 1.16
CA ILE A 18 6.54 -15.70 1.39
C ILE A 18 7.38 -15.14 0.26
N PHE A 19 7.87 -13.91 0.43
CA PHE A 19 8.96 -13.41 -0.39
C PHE A 19 10.14 -14.35 -0.12
N LYS A 20 10.40 -15.30 -1.04
CA LYS A 20 11.47 -16.31 -0.91
C LYS A 20 12.88 -15.70 -1.04
N THR A 21 13.02 -14.38 -0.94
CA THR A 21 14.24 -13.63 -1.28
C THR A 21 14.70 -12.79 -0.09
N ARG A 22 16.00 -12.44 -0.07
CA ARG A 22 16.63 -11.62 1.00
C ARG A 22 16.42 -10.11 0.80
N LEU A 23 15.59 -9.69 -0.16
CA LEU A 23 15.38 -8.27 -0.43
C LEU A 23 14.43 -7.68 0.61
N PRO A 24 14.69 -6.45 1.07
CA PRO A 24 13.88 -5.83 2.11
C PRO A 24 12.46 -5.59 1.61
N VAL A 25 11.49 -5.82 2.50
CA VAL A 25 10.07 -5.65 2.22
C VAL A 25 9.55 -4.48 3.02
N PHE A 26 8.89 -3.56 2.33
CA PHE A 26 8.37 -2.33 2.90
C PHE A 26 6.86 -2.33 2.88
N ARG A 27 6.22 -1.95 3.98
CA ARG A 27 4.78 -1.74 4.04
C ARG A 27 4.44 -0.29 3.70
N ILE A 28 3.53 -0.09 2.76
CA ILE A 28 2.87 1.20 2.57
C ILE A 28 1.64 1.26 3.46
N GLU A 29 1.53 2.33 4.23
CA GLU A 29 0.30 2.68 4.93
C GLU A 29 -0.23 4.03 4.42
N ILE A 30 -1.55 4.14 4.40
CA ILE A 30 -2.22 5.43 4.20
C ILE A 30 -2.40 6.12 5.56
N ARG A 31 -2.26 7.45 5.60
CA ARG A 31 -2.58 8.23 6.80
C ARG A 31 -4.07 8.07 7.14
N ARG A 32 -4.41 7.92 8.43
CA ARG A 32 -5.79 7.64 8.88
C ARG A 32 -6.84 8.64 8.39
N ALA A 33 -6.45 9.91 8.24
CA ALA A 33 -7.33 10.99 7.79
C ALA A 33 -7.61 10.96 6.28
N ALA A 34 -6.87 10.19 5.49
CA ALA A 34 -7.07 10.12 4.06
C ALA A 34 -8.17 9.11 3.68
N ASN A 35 -9.03 9.51 2.75
CA ASN A 35 -10.03 8.67 2.11
C ASN A 35 -9.38 7.82 1.03
N LEU A 36 -9.83 6.57 0.96
CA LEU A 36 -9.34 5.56 0.05
C LEU A 36 -10.53 5.02 -0.75
N ALA A 37 -10.34 4.78 -2.03
CA ALA A 37 -11.27 4.03 -2.88
C ALA A 37 -10.52 2.98 -3.71
N ILE A 38 -11.26 2.00 -4.22
CA ILE A 38 -10.77 1.05 -5.24
C ILE A 38 -11.71 1.19 -6.44
N ALA A 39 -11.17 1.54 -7.60
CA ALA A 39 -11.97 1.79 -8.80
C ALA A 39 -11.12 1.70 -10.07
N GLU A 40 -11.77 1.64 -11.23
CA GLU A 40 -11.08 1.66 -12.54
C GLU A 40 -10.57 3.06 -12.93
N ARG A 41 -11.05 4.10 -12.24
CA ARG A 41 -10.78 5.52 -12.52
C ARG A 41 -10.64 6.30 -11.21
N PRO A 42 -9.99 7.49 -11.20
CA PRO A 42 -9.92 8.33 -10.01
C PRO A 42 -11.31 8.66 -9.45
N VAL A 43 -11.47 8.56 -8.13
CA VAL A 43 -12.70 8.92 -7.42
C VAL A 43 -12.55 10.29 -6.77
N PHE A 44 -13.47 11.22 -7.09
CA PHE A 44 -13.47 12.56 -6.50
C PHE A 44 -13.70 12.49 -4.98
N GLY A 45 -12.97 13.31 -4.22
CA GLY A 45 -13.04 13.32 -2.75
C GLY A 45 -12.21 12.23 -2.05
N CYS A 46 -11.52 11.38 -2.82
CA CYS A 46 -10.57 10.39 -2.30
C CYS A 46 -9.12 10.84 -2.50
N GLN A 47 -8.32 10.75 -1.43
CA GLN A 47 -6.90 11.09 -1.44
C GLN A 47 -6.06 10.02 -2.16
N LEU A 48 -6.49 8.75 -2.08
CA LEU A 48 -5.91 7.64 -2.83
C LEU A 48 -7.04 6.80 -3.45
N THR A 49 -7.00 6.63 -4.76
CA THR A 49 -7.81 5.63 -5.48
C THR A 49 -6.89 4.53 -6.00
N LEU A 50 -6.98 3.31 -5.50
CA LEU A 50 -6.23 2.18 -6.05
C LEU A 50 -6.95 1.65 -7.29
N SER A 51 -6.18 1.29 -8.32
CA SER A 51 -6.77 0.72 -9.53
C SER A 51 -7.27 -0.69 -9.25
N SER A 52 -8.55 -0.95 -9.53
CA SER A 52 -9.18 -2.28 -9.37
C SER A 52 -8.62 -3.35 -10.31
N ARG A 53 -7.78 -2.98 -11.28
CA ARG A 53 -7.14 -3.92 -12.22
C ARG A 53 -6.06 -4.79 -11.58
N TRP A 54 -5.55 -4.38 -10.42
CA TRP A 54 -4.46 -5.07 -9.76
C TRP A 54 -4.99 -6.19 -8.88
N PRO A 55 -4.42 -7.41 -8.96
CA PRO A 55 -4.91 -8.52 -8.18
C PRO A 55 -4.61 -8.30 -6.69
N VAL A 56 -5.62 -8.54 -5.87
CA VAL A 56 -5.51 -8.48 -4.41
C VAL A 56 -4.97 -9.80 -3.88
N GLN A 57 -4.21 -9.74 -2.79
CA GLN A 57 -3.60 -10.90 -2.13
C GLN A 57 -2.70 -11.76 -3.06
N THR A 58 -2.23 -11.17 -4.16
CA THR A 58 -1.34 -11.79 -5.14
C THR A 58 -0.17 -10.84 -5.40
N GLU A 59 1.03 -11.38 -5.54
CA GLU A 59 2.19 -10.57 -5.93
C GLU A 59 2.15 -10.29 -7.43
N PHE A 60 2.35 -9.02 -7.80
CA PHE A 60 2.51 -8.61 -9.20
C PHE A 60 3.67 -7.62 -9.33
N ILE A 61 4.15 -7.44 -10.56
CA ILE A 61 5.25 -6.52 -10.84
C ILE A 61 4.68 -5.21 -11.38
N LEU A 62 4.98 -4.12 -10.68
CA LEU A 62 4.72 -2.75 -11.11
C LEU A 62 6.01 -2.18 -11.71
N THR A 63 6.06 -2.05 -13.03
CA THR A 63 7.20 -1.44 -13.74
C THR A 63 7.05 0.07 -13.84
N PRO A 64 8.14 0.81 -14.08
CA PRO A 64 8.05 2.25 -14.33
C PRO A 64 7.05 2.59 -15.44
N GLY A 65 6.26 3.64 -15.22
CA GLY A 65 5.17 4.05 -16.11
C GLY A 65 3.84 3.33 -15.89
N HIS A 66 3.80 2.23 -15.12
CA HIS A 66 2.53 1.61 -14.74
C HIS A 66 1.90 2.32 -13.54
N THR A 67 0.61 2.65 -13.68
CA THR A 67 -0.20 3.29 -12.64
C THR A 67 -0.74 2.27 -11.64
N LEU A 68 -0.32 2.37 -10.39
CA LEU A 68 -0.91 1.62 -9.26
C LEU A 68 -2.30 2.16 -8.92
N GLY A 69 -2.47 3.46 -9.03
CA GLY A 69 -3.69 4.18 -8.70
C GLY A 69 -3.51 5.68 -8.88
N TRP A 70 -4.34 6.46 -8.21
CA TRP A 70 -4.34 7.91 -8.31
C TRP A 70 -4.30 8.56 -6.94
N LEU A 71 -3.65 9.71 -6.86
CA LEU A 71 -3.53 10.53 -5.66
C LEU A 71 -4.07 11.93 -5.95
N ASP A 72 -4.53 12.61 -4.90
CA ASP A 72 -4.89 14.02 -5.00
C ASP A 72 -3.65 14.95 -5.06
N HIS A 73 -3.87 16.26 -4.96
CA HIS A 73 -2.83 17.28 -5.03
C HIS A 73 -1.75 17.18 -3.94
N ASN A 74 -2.01 16.53 -2.81
CA ASN A 74 -1.00 16.30 -1.76
C ASN A 74 -0.17 15.03 -2.02
N ARG A 75 -0.42 14.32 -3.14
CA ARG A 75 0.50 13.32 -3.68
C ARG A 75 0.92 12.28 -2.63
N LEU A 76 2.22 12.04 -2.49
CA LEU A 76 2.80 11.03 -1.62
C LEU A 76 2.65 11.36 -0.12
N ASP A 77 2.22 12.57 0.25
CA ASP A 77 2.09 12.96 1.66
C ASP A 77 1.00 12.16 2.38
N HIS A 78 0.06 11.59 1.64
CA HIS A 78 -0.95 10.67 2.17
C HIS A 78 -0.41 9.30 2.57
N LEU A 79 0.81 8.98 2.15
CA LEU A 79 1.40 7.66 2.29
C LEU A 79 2.60 7.72 3.23
N ARG A 80 2.88 6.60 3.89
CA ARG A 80 4.09 6.40 4.67
C ARG A 80 4.64 5.00 4.47
N VAL A 81 5.95 4.89 4.49
CA VAL A 81 6.66 3.61 4.48
C VAL A 81 6.89 3.16 5.91
N LYS A 82 6.70 1.87 6.18
CA LYS A 82 7.14 1.20 7.40
C LYS A 82 7.89 -0.08 7.05
N ALA A 83 8.80 -0.50 7.92
CA ALA A 83 9.42 -1.81 7.80
C ALA A 83 8.34 -2.90 7.93
N HIS A 84 8.42 -3.94 7.09
CA HIS A 84 7.63 -5.15 7.24
C HIS A 84 8.50 -6.26 7.86
N ALA A 85 7.98 -6.96 8.86
CA ALA A 85 8.71 -7.94 9.68
C ALA A 85 9.89 -7.36 10.49
N ALA A 86 10.51 -8.20 11.34
CA ALA A 86 11.48 -7.83 12.38
C ALA A 86 12.86 -7.35 11.87
N GLU A 87 12.89 -6.67 10.73
CA GLU A 87 14.06 -6.01 10.17
C GLU A 87 14.34 -4.71 10.95
N LYS A 88 14.68 -4.85 12.23
CA LYS A 88 14.88 -3.76 13.19
C LYS A 88 16.03 -2.79 12.83
N CYS A 89 16.79 -3.04 11.74
CA CYS A 89 17.99 -2.29 11.39
C CYS A 89 18.06 -1.81 9.93
N LEU A 90 16.96 -1.80 9.18
CA LEU A 90 16.97 -1.26 7.82
C LEU A 90 16.51 0.20 7.80
N SER A 91 17.36 1.07 7.24
CA SER A 91 16.98 2.43 6.89
C SER A 91 15.82 2.39 5.89
N LEU A 92 14.67 2.94 6.26
CA LEU A 92 13.51 2.98 5.36
C LEU A 92 13.84 3.87 4.15
N PRO A 93 13.64 3.38 2.92
CA PRO A 93 13.81 4.22 1.75
C PRO A 93 12.76 5.34 1.78
N PRO A 94 13.09 6.55 1.31
CA PRO A 94 12.08 7.57 1.12
C PRO A 94 11.05 7.05 0.11
N LEU A 95 9.76 7.29 0.35
CA LEU A 95 8.71 6.82 -0.57
C LEU A 95 8.94 7.33 -1.99
N SER A 96 9.50 8.53 -2.12
CA SER A 96 9.87 9.18 -3.37
C SER A 96 10.98 8.47 -4.17
N SER A 97 11.75 7.55 -3.57
CA SER A 97 12.71 6.71 -4.32
C SER A 97 12.05 5.47 -4.91
N LEU A 98 10.90 5.05 -4.40
CA LEU A 98 10.16 3.86 -4.84
C LEU A 98 9.03 4.24 -5.81
N LEU A 99 8.26 5.25 -5.43
CA LEU A 99 7.06 5.69 -6.12
C LEU A 99 7.17 7.17 -6.48
N HIS A 100 6.41 7.58 -7.49
CA HIS A 100 6.12 8.98 -7.75
C HIS A 100 4.63 9.18 -7.97
N ALA A 101 4.21 10.41 -7.76
CA ALA A 101 2.87 10.88 -8.04
C ALA A 101 3.00 12.03 -9.04
N ASP A 102 2.71 11.75 -10.31
CA ASP A 102 2.76 12.74 -11.38
C ASP A 102 1.45 12.71 -12.17
N ASP A 103 0.94 13.89 -12.55
CA ASP A 103 -0.41 14.05 -13.13
C ASP A 103 -1.51 13.29 -12.37
N GLY A 104 -1.41 13.28 -11.04
CA GLY A 104 -2.33 12.55 -10.15
C GLY A 104 -2.20 11.02 -10.22
N CYS A 105 -1.29 10.45 -11.01
CA CYS A 105 -1.05 9.02 -11.11
C CYS A 105 0.05 8.57 -10.13
N LEU A 106 -0.27 7.60 -9.28
CA LEU A 106 0.70 6.89 -8.44
C LEU A 106 1.37 5.79 -9.26
N GLN A 107 2.66 5.95 -9.52
CA GLN A 107 3.46 5.06 -10.38
C GLN A 107 4.75 4.64 -9.69
N ALA A 108 5.33 3.54 -10.17
CA ALA A 108 6.66 3.11 -9.72
C ALA A 108 7.77 3.91 -10.42
N ARG A 109 8.84 4.21 -9.69
CA ARG A 109 10.09 4.76 -10.27
C ARG A 109 11.07 3.68 -10.69
N ILE A 110 11.03 2.56 -9.98
CA ILE A 110 11.82 1.36 -10.24
C ILE A 110 10.86 0.18 -10.36
N PRO A 111 11.26 -0.96 -10.94
CA PRO A 111 10.45 -2.17 -10.86
C PRO A 111 10.20 -2.57 -9.39
N LEU A 112 8.93 -2.75 -9.03
CA LEU A 112 8.50 -3.13 -7.68
C LEU A 112 7.66 -4.40 -7.73
N GLY A 113 7.99 -5.38 -6.91
CA GLY A 113 7.04 -6.39 -6.48
C GLY A 113 6.02 -5.75 -5.55
N VAL A 114 4.74 -5.84 -5.88
CA VAL A 114 3.63 -5.26 -5.13
C VAL A 114 2.70 -6.37 -4.70
N TYR A 115 2.29 -6.34 -3.43
CA TYR A 115 1.29 -7.23 -2.87
C TYR A 115 0.23 -6.40 -2.14
N LEU A 116 -0.96 -6.26 -2.72
CA LEU A 116 -2.09 -5.57 -2.08
C LEU A 116 -2.65 -6.43 -0.95
N LEU A 117 -2.75 -5.85 0.25
CA LEU A 117 -3.05 -6.61 1.47
C LEU A 117 -4.52 -7.02 1.57
N SER A 118 -5.43 -6.23 1.01
CA SER A 118 -6.88 -6.47 1.05
C SER A 118 -7.55 -5.72 -0.11
N ASP A 119 -8.83 -5.94 -0.32
CA ASP A 119 -9.77 -5.13 -1.11
C ASP A 119 -10.73 -4.35 -0.20
N ASP A 120 -10.73 -4.63 1.10
CA ASP A 120 -11.51 -3.91 2.10
C ASP A 120 -10.75 -2.68 2.59
N ILE A 121 -11.36 -1.51 2.38
CA ILE A 121 -10.81 -0.20 2.73
C ILE A 121 -10.53 -0.08 4.23
N SER A 122 -11.41 -0.64 5.07
CA SER A 122 -11.27 -0.62 6.52
C SER A 122 -10.07 -1.45 6.96
N LEU A 123 -9.89 -2.64 6.37
CA LEU A 123 -8.72 -3.47 6.62
C LEU A 123 -7.43 -2.81 6.14
N MET A 124 -7.44 -2.17 4.96
CA MET A 124 -6.26 -1.43 4.47
C MET A 124 -5.84 -0.30 5.40
N LYS A 125 -6.80 0.45 5.96
CA LYS A 125 -6.50 1.52 6.93
C LYS A 125 -5.93 0.99 8.25
N GLN A 126 -6.27 -0.23 8.63
CA GLN A 126 -5.79 -0.86 9.85
C GLN A 126 -4.42 -1.54 9.67
N GLN A 127 -4.23 -2.26 8.55
CA GLN A 127 -3.10 -3.18 8.36
C GLN A 127 -2.03 -2.62 7.42
N GLY A 128 -2.38 -1.65 6.58
CA GLY A 128 -1.57 -1.13 5.48
C GLY A 128 -2.24 -1.43 4.13
N VAL A 129 -1.82 -0.69 3.10
CA VAL A 129 -2.35 -0.80 1.74
C VAL A 129 -1.68 -1.94 0.98
N ALA A 130 -0.35 -1.96 1.00
CA ALA A 130 0.44 -2.89 0.20
C ALA A 130 1.77 -3.20 0.87
N LEU A 131 2.36 -4.32 0.46
CA LEU A 131 3.78 -4.58 0.62
C LEU A 131 4.48 -4.28 -0.70
N LEU A 132 5.63 -3.61 -0.61
CA LEU A 132 6.51 -3.30 -1.71
C LEU A 132 7.84 -4.01 -1.53
N ARG A 133 8.39 -4.45 -2.65
CA ARG A 133 9.72 -5.04 -2.73
C ARG A 133 10.43 -4.50 -3.97
N PRO A 134 11.49 -3.69 -3.82
CA PRO A 134 12.36 -3.33 -4.94
C PRO A 134 12.90 -4.58 -5.65
N LEU A 135 12.96 -4.55 -6.99
CA LEU A 135 13.51 -5.63 -7.82
C LEU A 135 14.85 -5.24 -8.44
#